data_AF-D0LMD5-F1
#
_entry.id   AF-D0LMD5-F1
#
_cell.length_a   1.000
_cell.length_b   1.000
_cell.length_c   1.000
_cell.angle_alpha   90.00
_cell.angle_beta   90.00
_cell.angle_gamma   90.00
#
_symmetry.space_group_name_H-M   'P 1'
#
loop_
_entity.id
_entity.type
_entity.pdbx_description
1 polymer ?
#
loop_
_entity_poly.entity_id
_entity_poly.type
_entity_poly.pdbx_seq_one_letter_code
_entity_poly.pdbx_strand_id
1 'polypeptide(L)'
;MYQRQSSRFRHRALILATWLSLALGMLVARDAVAATSGYTITSPTSVRFTVSDAPWADVHYQVNNGVQQNLRMIASGSNHSYEATGLPEGATVRYFFTIGNFDGTAMDTAWSQFSMSGGGGGGGGGGGGNGDWQVVWEDTFSGSGQPNSSNWSYHVGNGLNPGISAFQGWGNGEWEWYRPENIYKQNGNLVIRADYNTSPTVIAGREWYQFSGRITTKGKRSWKYGRVEARIAMPSAIGTWPAFWMMGTACDDTVTTNYNAPLSRYDVMASNWSSCGEIDIMEHRNSENVTFQNLFWDSRTGVFPWADGLNNEQPNNANAGNVTQFHLYTIEWEPTQIRWYIDRTSNPNPVHVVDITPGNMEEFHKPFHIILNLALSGLFTGYAEPNINDFPLFMYVDYVRVWQR
;
A
#
# COMPACT_ATOMS: atom_id res chain seq x y z
N MET A 1 -51.22 48.94 72.14
CA MET A 1 -50.47 48.03 73.03
C MET A 1 -49.19 47.63 72.27
N TYR A 2 -48.05 48.28 72.53
CA TYR A 2 -46.93 47.84 73.41
C TYR A 2 -46.31 46.52 72.90
N GLN A 3 -45.00 46.33 72.59
CA GLN A 3 -43.71 46.94 72.98
C GLN A 3 -42.61 46.53 71.96
N ARG A 4 -41.68 47.42 71.51
CA ARG A 4 -40.27 47.66 71.96
C ARG A 4 -39.30 46.47 71.75
N GLN A 5 -38.05 46.56 71.23
CA GLN A 5 -36.94 47.56 71.22
C GLN A 5 -36.05 47.37 69.94
N SER A 6 -35.64 48.36 69.14
CA SER A 6 -34.42 49.23 69.19
C SER A 6 -33.07 48.53 69.51
N SER A 7 -32.04 48.54 68.64
CA SER A 7 -31.07 49.65 68.48
C SER A 7 -30.17 49.47 67.23
N ARG A 8 -30.26 50.36 66.24
CA ARG A 8 -29.22 51.31 65.72
C ARG A 8 -27.75 51.01 66.06
N PHE A 9 -26.86 51.05 65.06
CA PHE A 9 -25.71 51.98 64.96
C PHE A 9 -25.00 51.90 63.57
N ARG A 10 -24.96 53.05 62.84
CA ARG A 10 -23.86 53.68 62.04
C ARG A 10 -23.10 52.84 60.98
N HIS A 11 -22.70 53.29 59.78
CA HIS A 11 -22.45 54.60 59.16
C HIS A 11 -22.37 54.43 57.61
N ARG A 12 -22.58 55.53 56.87
CA ARG A 12 -22.34 55.65 55.42
C ARG A 12 -20.83 55.62 55.09
N ALA A 13 -20.43 54.99 54.00
CA ALA A 13 -19.29 55.41 53.18
C ALA A 13 -19.36 54.78 51.77
N LEU A 14 -19.29 55.65 50.77
CA LEU A 14 -19.16 55.36 49.34
C LEU A 14 -17.64 55.33 49.05
N ILE A 15 -17.05 54.21 48.59
CA ILE A 15 -15.67 54.19 48.07
C ILE A 15 -15.58 53.24 46.86
N LEU A 16 -15.01 53.79 45.80
CA LEU A 16 -14.53 53.26 44.52
C LEU A 16 -14.42 51.73 44.38
N ALA A 17 -15.06 51.18 43.35
CA ALA A 17 -14.64 49.93 42.73
C ALA A 17 -13.47 50.19 41.78
N THR A 18 -12.26 49.84 42.20
CA THR A 18 -11.09 49.69 41.34
C THR A 18 -11.27 48.45 40.47
N TRP A 19 -11.31 48.65 39.15
CA TRP A 19 -11.20 47.58 38.16
C TRP A 19 -9.75 47.08 38.13
N LEU A 20 -9.51 45.86 38.62
CA LEU A 20 -8.28 45.13 38.34
C LEU A 20 -8.51 44.34 37.05
N SER A 21 -8.08 44.90 35.92
CA SER A 21 -7.99 44.19 34.65
C SER A 21 -6.87 43.15 34.74
N LEU A 22 -7.24 41.89 35.03
CA LEU A 22 -6.37 40.76 34.80
C LEU A 22 -6.33 40.53 33.28
N ALA A 23 -5.29 41.04 32.62
CA ALA A 23 -4.98 40.66 31.25
C ALA A 23 -4.48 39.21 31.27
N LEU A 24 -5.42 38.27 31.24
CA LEU A 24 -5.13 36.88 30.90
C LEU A 24 -4.84 36.87 29.40
N GLY A 25 -3.56 36.87 29.04
CA GLY A 25 -3.14 36.64 27.66
C GLY A 25 -3.72 35.31 27.21
N MET A 26 -4.70 35.36 26.31
CA MET A 26 -5.08 34.20 25.51
C MET A 26 -3.85 33.81 24.69
N LEU A 27 -3.04 32.89 25.22
CA LEU A 27 -2.19 32.08 24.39
C LEU A 27 -3.16 31.18 23.60
N VAL A 28 -3.36 31.51 22.32
CA VAL A 28 -3.98 30.59 21.38
C VAL A 28 -3.15 29.32 21.44
N ALA A 29 -3.70 28.26 22.03
CA ALA A 29 -3.17 26.92 21.85
C ALA A 29 -3.27 26.65 20.35
N ARG A 30 -2.15 26.78 19.64
CA ARG A 30 -2.03 26.19 18.32
C ARG A 30 -2.18 24.69 18.52
N ASP A 31 -3.14 24.07 17.85
CA ASP A 31 -3.14 22.63 17.70
C ASP A 31 -1.74 22.21 17.28
N ALA A 32 -1.14 21.27 18.01
CA ALA A 32 0.18 20.76 17.68
C ALA A 32 0.08 20.05 16.33
N VAL A 33 0.47 20.74 15.26
CA VAL A 33 0.66 20.14 13.95
C VAL A 33 1.75 19.09 14.13
N ALA A 34 1.43 17.82 13.84
CA ALA A 34 2.42 16.77 13.87
C ALA A 34 3.56 17.11 12.90
N ALA A 35 4.80 17.04 13.37
CA ALA A 35 5.96 17.35 12.57
C ALA A 35 5.95 16.55 11.26
N THR A 36 6.20 17.21 10.14
CA THR A 36 6.27 16.56 8.81
C THR A 36 7.73 16.40 8.42
N SER A 37 8.10 15.24 7.90
CA SER A 37 9.49 14.93 7.53
C SER A 37 9.60 14.30 6.16
N GLY A 38 10.74 14.46 5.50
CA GLY A 38 10.95 13.94 4.15
C GLY A 38 12.30 14.32 3.55
N TYR A 39 12.46 14.03 2.26
CA TYR A 39 13.65 14.37 1.49
C TYR A 39 13.29 14.95 0.12
N THR A 40 14.23 15.65 -0.50
CA THR A 40 14.16 16.12 -1.87
C THR A 40 15.53 15.97 -2.50
N ILE A 41 15.64 15.23 -3.60
CA ILE A 41 16.88 15.15 -4.37
C ILE A 41 17.08 16.52 -5.05
N THR A 42 18.14 17.22 -4.67
CA THR A 42 18.44 18.58 -5.14
C THR A 42 19.41 18.59 -6.32
N SER A 43 20.20 17.53 -6.46
CA SER A 43 21.06 17.26 -7.62
C SER A 43 21.34 15.74 -7.72
N PRO A 44 21.95 15.25 -8.82
CA PRO A 44 22.33 13.85 -8.95
C PRO A 44 23.23 13.32 -7.83
N THR A 45 23.93 14.23 -7.14
CA THR A 45 24.87 13.91 -6.05
C THR A 45 24.48 14.59 -4.74
N SER A 46 23.26 15.12 -4.61
CA SER A 46 22.83 15.83 -3.41
C SER A 46 21.36 15.62 -3.08
N VAL A 47 21.09 15.52 -1.78
CA VAL A 47 19.74 15.39 -1.24
C VAL A 47 19.58 16.31 -0.05
N ARG A 48 18.44 17.00 -0.01
CA ARG A 48 17.99 17.77 1.13
C ARG A 48 17.02 16.96 1.95
N PHE A 49 17.33 16.76 3.21
CA PHE A 49 16.39 16.28 4.21
C PHE A 49 15.69 17.46 4.89
N THR A 50 14.40 17.31 5.19
CA THR A 50 13.59 18.37 5.82
C THR A 50 12.71 17.81 6.92
N VAL A 51 12.59 18.54 8.03
CA VAL A 51 11.60 18.35 9.08
C VAL A 51 10.95 19.69 9.39
N SER A 52 9.62 19.76 9.36
CA SER A 52 8.87 20.99 9.68
C SER A 52 8.14 20.85 11.00
N ASP A 53 7.90 21.98 11.65
CA ASP A 53 7.12 22.09 12.89
C ASP A 53 7.69 21.32 14.10
N ALA A 54 9.02 21.35 14.25
CA ALA A 54 9.72 20.75 15.39
C ALA A 54 10.60 21.77 16.13
N PRO A 55 10.81 21.67 17.45
CA PRO A 55 11.84 22.42 18.18
C PRO A 55 13.25 22.08 17.71
N TRP A 56 13.51 20.82 17.33
CA TRP A 56 14.78 20.36 16.77
C TRP A 56 14.58 19.07 15.98
N ALA A 57 15.48 18.79 15.05
CA ALA A 57 15.54 17.51 14.34
C ALA A 57 16.98 17.04 14.12
N ASP A 58 17.19 15.73 14.17
CA ASP A 58 18.40 15.04 13.72
C ASP A 58 18.05 14.16 12.52
N VAL A 59 18.93 14.09 11.53
CA VAL A 59 18.85 13.11 10.44
C VAL A 59 19.91 12.04 10.63
N HIS A 60 19.50 10.80 10.41
CA HIS A 60 20.36 9.62 10.48
C HIS A 60 20.34 8.97 9.11
N TYR A 61 21.48 8.81 8.46
CA TYR A 61 21.51 8.19 7.13
C TYR A 61 22.74 7.33 6.87
N GLN A 62 22.57 6.34 6.00
CA GLN A 62 23.61 5.47 5.48
C GLN A 62 23.62 5.57 3.96
N VAL A 63 24.80 5.57 3.37
CA VAL A 63 25.00 5.50 1.92
C VAL A 63 25.53 4.13 1.58
N ASN A 64 24.85 3.38 0.72
CA ASN A 64 25.22 2.01 0.28
C ASN A 64 25.52 1.06 1.46
N ASN A 65 24.67 1.08 2.50
CA ASN A 65 24.86 0.32 3.75
C ASN A 65 26.19 0.61 4.48
N GLY A 66 26.82 1.75 4.20
CA GLY A 66 28.02 2.22 4.88
C GLY A 66 27.74 2.71 6.32
N VAL A 67 28.73 3.39 6.89
CA VAL A 67 28.66 3.92 8.26
C VAL A 67 27.53 4.95 8.37
N GLN A 68 26.69 4.76 9.40
CA GLN A 68 25.60 5.70 9.71
C GLN A 68 26.16 7.07 10.11
N GLN A 69 25.69 8.10 9.43
CA GLN A 69 25.88 9.50 9.79
C GLN A 69 24.74 9.94 10.70
N ASN A 70 25.04 10.73 11.72
CA ASN A 70 24.05 11.25 12.68
C ASN A 70 24.27 12.75 12.80
N LEU A 71 23.33 13.56 12.28
CA LEU A 71 23.58 14.99 12.09
C LEU A 71 22.41 15.83 12.57
N ARG A 72 22.74 16.85 13.37
CA ARG A 72 21.83 17.93 13.75
C ARG A 72 21.47 18.75 12.53
N MET A 73 20.16 18.85 12.25
CA MET A 73 19.65 19.63 11.13
C MET A 73 19.71 21.13 11.44
N ILE A 74 19.89 21.94 10.40
CA ILE A 74 19.98 23.40 10.50
C ILE A 74 18.57 23.99 10.62
N ALA A 75 18.33 24.75 11.69
CA ALA A 75 17.04 25.37 11.98
C ALA A 75 16.83 26.68 11.23
N SER A 76 15.60 26.88 10.77
CA SER A 76 15.03 28.14 10.29
C SER A 76 13.60 28.27 10.83
N GLY A 77 13.47 28.92 12.00
CA GLY A 77 12.23 28.89 12.77
C GLY A 77 11.96 27.48 13.31
N SER A 78 10.74 26.96 13.07
CA SER A 78 10.35 25.57 13.42
C SER A 78 10.72 24.54 12.33
N ASN A 79 11.33 24.98 11.23
CA ASN A 79 11.72 24.11 10.13
C ASN A 79 13.21 23.80 10.20
N HIS A 80 13.57 22.58 9.83
CA HIS A 80 14.92 22.05 9.92
C HIS A 80 15.30 21.43 8.59
N SER A 81 16.54 21.64 8.15
CA SER A 81 17.05 21.05 6.92
C SER A 81 18.50 20.59 7.03
N TYR A 82 18.85 19.56 6.29
CA TYR A 82 20.25 19.14 6.11
C TYR A 82 20.49 18.76 4.65
N GLU A 83 21.56 19.29 4.06
CA GLU A 83 21.97 18.99 2.69
C GLU A 83 23.12 18.00 2.70
N ALA A 84 22.87 16.75 2.31
CA ALA A 84 23.92 15.77 2.06
C ALA A 84 24.40 15.94 0.62
N THR A 85 25.71 16.11 0.42
CA THR A 85 26.34 16.34 -0.89
C THR A 85 27.44 15.32 -1.15
N GLY A 86 27.92 15.23 -2.40
CA GLY A 86 28.96 14.28 -2.78
C GLY A 86 28.50 12.81 -2.72
N LEU A 87 27.18 12.59 -2.77
CA LEU A 87 26.63 11.24 -2.79
C LEU A 87 26.92 10.61 -4.17
N PRO A 88 27.41 9.36 -4.23
CA PRO A 88 27.64 8.70 -5.51
C PRO A 88 26.36 8.61 -6.31
N GLU A 89 26.46 8.80 -7.62
CA GLU A 89 25.35 8.56 -8.53
C GLU A 89 24.87 7.11 -8.40
N GLY A 90 23.55 6.90 -8.35
CA GLY A 90 22.95 5.59 -8.12
C GLY A 90 23.09 5.05 -6.68
N ALA A 91 23.68 5.80 -5.74
CA ALA A 91 23.80 5.35 -4.36
C ALA A 91 22.42 5.17 -3.70
N THR A 92 22.27 4.09 -2.93
CA THR A 92 21.13 3.89 -2.03
C THR A 92 21.37 4.67 -0.75
N VAL A 93 20.47 5.58 -0.43
CA VAL A 93 20.47 6.35 0.82
C VAL A 93 19.33 5.83 1.69
N ARG A 94 19.68 5.21 2.82
CA ARG A 94 18.73 4.76 3.84
C ARG A 94 18.77 5.75 4.99
N TYR A 95 17.62 6.22 5.48
CA TYR A 95 17.57 7.28 6.49
C TYR A 95 16.38 7.16 7.45
N PHE A 96 16.49 7.81 8.60
CA PHE A 96 15.38 8.12 9.51
C PHE A 96 15.65 9.45 10.22
N PHE A 97 14.67 9.97 10.95
CA PHE A 97 14.81 11.19 11.74
C PHE A 97 14.58 10.91 13.22
N THR A 98 15.34 11.57 14.08
CA THR A 98 14.91 11.81 15.47
C THR A 98 14.34 13.23 15.53
N ILE A 99 13.08 13.35 15.93
CA ILE A 99 12.34 14.61 15.96
C ILE A 99 12.02 14.95 17.41
N GLY A 100 12.47 16.11 17.87
CA GLY A 100 12.11 16.63 19.18
C GLY A 100 10.67 17.12 19.21
N ASN A 101 9.99 16.94 20.33
CA ASN A 101 8.66 17.46 20.60
C ASN A 101 8.72 18.67 21.54
N PHE A 102 7.75 19.57 21.45
CA PHE A 102 7.70 20.79 22.29
C PHE A 102 7.47 20.49 23.79
N ASP A 103 7.06 19.27 24.13
CA ASP A 103 6.96 18.78 25.51
C ASP A 103 8.30 18.27 26.08
N GLY A 104 9.37 18.34 25.30
CA GLY A 104 10.71 17.89 25.67
C GLY A 104 11.00 16.41 25.39
N THR A 105 10.04 15.66 24.85
CA THR A 105 10.25 14.28 24.37
C THR A 105 10.85 14.26 22.96
N ALA A 106 11.21 13.08 22.45
CA ALA A 106 11.64 12.89 21.07
C ALA A 106 11.10 11.57 20.52
N MET A 107 10.94 11.49 19.20
CA MET A 107 10.52 10.28 18.50
C MET A 107 11.42 9.98 17.30
N ASP A 108 11.62 8.69 17.03
CA ASP A 108 12.28 8.24 15.81
C ASP A 108 11.25 7.88 14.76
N THR A 109 11.47 8.32 13.51
CA THR A 109 10.69 7.82 12.37
C THR A 109 11.16 6.41 12.00
N ALA A 110 10.31 5.67 11.28
CA ALA A 110 10.75 4.44 10.65
C ALA A 110 11.87 4.71 9.64
N TRP A 111 12.73 3.70 9.43
CA TRP A 111 13.71 3.72 8.35
C TRP A 111 13.01 3.81 6.99
N SER A 112 13.47 4.72 6.16
CA SER A 112 13.09 4.90 4.76
C SER A 112 14.32 4.77 3.87
N GLN A 113 14.14 4.58 2.56
CA GLN A 113 15.25 4.54 1.61
C GLN A 113 14.88 5.08 0.24
N PHE A 114 15.86 5.61 -0.47
CA PHE A 114 15.76 6.02 -1.88
C PHE A 114 17.10 5.82 -2.59
N SER A 115 17.10 5.96 -3.91
CA SER A 115 18.33 5.94 -4.72
C SER A 115 18.57 7.32 -5.33
N MET A 116 19.83 7.75 -5.39
CA MET A 116 20.22 8.98 -6.05
C MET A 116 19.96 8.87 -7.56
N SER A 117 19.08 9.72 -8.10
CA SER A 117 18.76 9.73 -9.53
C SER A 117 19.96 10.22 -10.34
N GLY A 118 20.42 9.42 -11.28
CA GLY A 118 21.43 9.85 -12.24
C GLY A 118 20.98 11.06 -13.04
N GLY A 119 21.86 12.04 -13.19
CA GLY A 119 21.55 13.27 -13.89
C GLY A 119 21.52 13.00 -15.39
N GLY A 120 20.33 13.00 -16.00
CA GLY A 120 20.24 12.74 -17.44
C GLY A 120 18.92 13.11 -18.06
N GLY A 121 18.67 14.41 -18.22
CA GLY A 121 17.81 14.88 -19.30
C GLY A 121 18.49 14.61 -20.65
N GLY A 122 17.91 13.69 -21.43
CA GLY A 122 17.95 13.60 -22.90
C GLY A 122 19.31 13.61 -23.62
N GLY A 123 19.65 12.47 -24.25
CA GLY A 123 20.48 12.47 -25.47
C GLY A 123 21.54 11.37 -25.55
N GLY A 124 21.18 10.28 -26.22
CA GLY A 124 22.03 9.43 -27.07
C GLY A 124 23.49 9.13 -26.71
N GLY A 125 23.78 7.83 -26.53
CA GLY A 125 24.94 7.21 -27.19
C GLY A 125 26.02 6.61 -26.28
N GLY A 126 25.89 5.30 -26.04
CA GLY A 126 26.94 4.32 -26.34
C GLY A 126 28.06 4.08 -25.32
N GLY A 127 28.12 2.85 -24.79
CA GLY A 127 29.40 2.23 -24.42
C GLY A 127 29.43 1.21 -23.26
N GLY A 128 28.83 0.03 -23.44
CA GLY A 128 29.41 -1.28 -23.04
C GLY A 128 29.45 -1.72 -21.57
N GLY A 129 28.57 -2.69 -21.20
CA GLY A 129 28.87 -3.77 -20.24
C GLY A 129 27.96 -3.90 -18.99
N ASN A 130 27.01 -4.86 -19.04
CA ASN A 130 26.14 -5.43 -17.98
C ASN A 130 24.88 -4.67 -17.48
N GLY A 131 23.71 -5.04 -18.02
CA GLY A 131 22.67 -5.81 -17.29
C GLY A 131 21.97 -5.27 -16.02
N ASP A 132 22.20 -4.06 -15.55
CA ASP A 132 21.68 -3.62 -14.24
C ASP A 132 20.20 -3.16 -14.25
N TRP A 133 19.40 -3.73 -13.35
CA TRP A 133 18.00 -3.37 -13.10
C TRP A 133 17.82 -1.90 -12.69
N GLN A 134 17.05 -1.13 -13.46
CA GLN A 134 16.70 0.27 -13.19
C GLN A 134 15.26 0.41 -12.74
N VAL A 135 14.99 1.19 -11.68
CA VAL A 135 13.61 1.50 -11.27
C VAL A 135 12.93 2.29 -12.37
N VAL A 136 11.84 1.77 -12.93
CA VAL A 136 11.04 2.45 -13.96
C VAL A 136 9.71 2.96 -13.42
N TRP A 137 9.25 2.43 -12.29
CA TRP A 137 8.05 2.90 -11.61
C TRP A 137 8.06 2.49 -10.13
N GLU A 138 7.45 3.33 -9.31
CA GLU A 138 7.26 3.11 -7.87
C GLU A 138 6.00 3.85 -7.39
N ASP A 139 5.31 3.24 -6.42
CA ASP A 139 4.40 3.92 -5.52
C ASP A 139 4.78 3.59 -4.07
N THR A 140 5.20 4.60 -3.32
CA THR A 140 5.57 4.51 -1.89
C THR A 140 4.42 4.83 -0.95
N PHE A 141 3.22 5.08 -1.50
CA PHE A 141 2.01 5.38 -0.74
C PHE A 141 2.18 6.50 0.31
N SER A 142 3.08 7.45 0.04
CA SER A 142 3.34 8.58 0.92
C SER A 142 2.11 9.48 1.11
N GLY A 143 2.01 10.09 2.30
CA GLY A 143 0.87 10.91 2.71
C GLY A 143 -0.32 10.09 3.20
N SER A 144 -1.52 10.68 3.12
CA SER A 144 -2.78 10.07 3.56
C SER A 144 -3.88 10.21 2.51
N GLY A 145 -4.97 9.46 2.69
CA GLY A 145 -6.15 9.53 1.82
C GLY A 145 -6.11 8.56 0.64
N GLN A 146 -6.70 8.93 -0.48
CA GLN A 146 -6.89 8.01 -1.61
C GLN A 146 -5.55 7.69 -2.32
N PRO A 147 -5.34 6.45 -2.82
CA PRO A 147 -4.25 6.13 -3.74
C PRO A 147 -4.23 7.05 -4.98
N ASN A 148 -3.05 7.24 -5.57
CA ASN A 148 -2.91 8.12 -6.73
C ASN A 148 -3.69 7.57 -7.93
N SER A 149 -4.72 8.30 -8.38
CA SER A 149 -5.58 7.92 -9.52
C SER A 149 -4.87 7.87 -10.88
N SER A 150 -3.64 8.39 -10.95
CA SER A 150 -2.74 8.21 -12.11
C SER A 150 -2.09 6.82 -12.13
N ASN A 151 -2.01 6.14 -10.99
CA ASN A 151 -1.42 4.82 -10.86
C ASN A 151 -2.49 3.72 -10.78
N TRP A 152 -3.62 4.02 -10.13
CA TRP A 152 -4.55 2.99 -9.68
C TRP A 152 -6.00 3.18 -10.19
N SER A 153 -6.62 2.05 -10.47
CA SER A 153 -8.05 1.83 -10.68
C SER A 153 -8.52 0.78 -9.66
N TYR A 154 -9.83 0.60 -9.51
CA TYR A 154 -10.44 -0.25 -8.50
C TYR A 154 -11.40 -1.24 -9.13
N HIS A 155 -11.46 -2.44 -8.54
CA HIS A 155 -12.55 -3.38 -8.77
C HIS A 155 -13.64 -3.14 -7.72
N VAL A 156 -14.90 -3.25 -8.13
CA VAL A 156 -16.08 -3.05 -7.28
C VAL A 156 -16.99 -4.26 -7.35
N GLY A 157 -17.44 -4.72 -6.20
CA GLY A 157 -18.39 -5.82 -6.07
C GLY A 157 -17.76 -7.19 -5.94
N ASN A 158 -18.55 -8.21 -6.26
CA ASN A 158 -18.23 -9.63 -6.04
C ASN A 158 -18.00 -10.40 -7.37
N GLY A 159 -17.71 -9.66 -8.45
CA GLY A 159 -17.49 -10.21 -9.79
C GLY A 159 -18.77 -10.75 -10.43
N LEU A 160 -19.39 -9.96 -11.30
CA LEU A 160 -20.52 -10.43 -12.10
C LEU A 160 -20.01 -11.39 -13.19
N ASN A 161 -20.54 -12.62 -13.24
CA ASN A 161 -20.27 -13.53 -14.35
C ASN A 161 -21.10 -13.12 -15.57
N PRO A 162 -20.48 -12.73 -16.71
CA PRO A 162 -21.22 -12.33 -17.90
C PRO A 162 -21.98 -13.48 -18.58
N GLY A 163 -21.53 -14.73 -18.41
CA GLY A 163 -22.15 -15.92 -19.01
C GLY A 163 -23.45 -16.36 -18.33
N ILE A 164 -23.62 -16.07 -17.04
CA ILE A 164 -24.81 -16.47 -16.26
C ILE A 164 -25.52 -15.32 -15.53
N SER A 165 -25.03 -14.09 -15.66
CA SER A 165 -25.61 -12.88 -15.05
C SER A 165 -25.80 -12.97 -13.53
N ALA A 166 -24.83 -13.56 -12.81
CA ALA A 166 -24.86 -13.73 -11.36
C ALA A 166 -23.49 -13.44 -10.73
N PHE A 167 -23.48 -13.03 -9.45
CA PHE A 167 -22.25 -12.91 -8.67
C PHE A 167 -21.78 -14.29 -8.21
N GLN A 168 -20.52 -14.63 -8.48
CA GLN A 168 -19.92 -15.93 -8.16
C GLN A 168 -18.65 -15.81 -7.31
N GLY A 169 -18.45 -14.69 -6.63
CA GLY A 169 -17.28 -14.49 -5.78
C GLY A 169 -16.00 -14.49 -6.57
N TRP A 170 -15.94 -13.63 -7.59
CA TRP A 170 -14.80 -13.49 -8.50
C TRP A 170 -14.34 -14.80 -9.20
N GLY A 171 -15.24 -15.78 -9.29
CA GLY A 171 -14.98 -17.10 -9.89
C GLY A 171 -14.56 -18.14 -8.86
N ASN A 172 -14.25 -17.70 -7.63
CA ASN A 172 -13.69 -18.53 -6.57
C ASN A 172 -14.64 -18.72 -5.38
N GLY A 173 -15.88 -18.22 -5.46
CA GLY A 173 -16.82 -18.25 -4.34
C GLY A 173 -16.40 -17.36 -3.16
N GLU A 174 -15.63 -16.31 -3.43
CA GLU A 174 -15.27 -15.24 -2.48
C GLU A 174 -16.51 -14.53 -1.92
N TRP A 175 -16.46 -14.12 -0.64
CA TRP A 175 -17.62 -13.59 0.09
C TRP A 175 -17.71 -12.06 0.10
N GLU A 176 -16.59 -11.37 -0.12
CA GLU A 176 -16.54 -9.92 0.01
C GLU A 176 -17.22 -9.18 -1.15
N TRP A 177 -17.74 -8.01 -0.83
CA TRP A 177 -18.04 -6.99 -1.83
C TRP A 177 -16.91 -5.96 -1.86
N TYR A 178 -16.10 -5.94 -2.93
CA TYR A 178 -15.01 -4.96 -3.02
C TYR A 178 -15.52 -3.53 -3.15
N ARG A 179 -14.85 -2.61 -2.47
CA ARG A 179 -15.16 -1.18 -2.41
C ARG A 179 -13.88 -0.35 -2.46
N PRO A 180 -13.81 0.72 -3.28
CA PRO A 180 -12.60 1.54 -3.33
C PRO A 180 -12.30 2.27 -2.00
N GLU A 181 -13.32 2.64 -1.24
CA GLU A 181 -13.17 3.29 0.08
C GLU A 181 -12.57 2.39 1.17
N ASN A 182 -12.49 1.08 0.92
CA ASN A 182 -11.76 0.13 1.76
C ASN A 182 -10.23 0.16 1.50
N ILE A 183 -9.78 1.03 0.61
CA ILE A 183 -8.37 1.15 0.21
C ILE A 183 -7.90 2.58 0.41
N TYR A 184 -6.94 2.82 1.30
CA TYR A 184 -6.47 4.17 1.58
C TYR A 184 -5.00 4.18 1.98
N LYS A 185 -4.37 5.34 1.91
CA LYS A 185 -3.01 5.59 2.39
C LYS A 185 -3.06 6.04 3.83
N GLN A 186 -2.25 5.42 4.67
CA GLN A 186 -2.06 5.81 6.06
C GLN A 186 -0.65 5.45 6.51
N ASN A 187 0.01 6.39 7.20
CA ASN A 187 1.34 6.18 7.81
C ASN A 187 2.39 5.62 6.81
N GLY A 188 2.38 6.11 5.58
CA GLY A 188 3.31 5.67 4.53
C GLY A 188 3.03 4.29 3.95
N ASN A 189 1.82 3.74 4.13
CA ASN A 189 1.42 2.47 3.54
C ASN A 189 0.12 2.63 2.75
N LEU A 190 -0.04 1.82 1.72
CA LEU A 190 -1.37 1.42 1.28
C LEU A 190 -1.97 0.50 2.35
N VAL A 191 -3.22 0.74 2.69
CA VAL A 191 -4.02 -0.09 3.59
C VAL A 191 -5.20 -0.62 2.79
N ILE A 192 -5.34 -1.95 2.72
CA ILE A 192 -6.54 -2.62 2.25
C ILE A 192 -7.22 -3.19 3.49
N ARG A 193 -8.38 -2.64 3.84
CA ARG A 193 -9.16 -3.00 5.02
C ARG A 193 -10.32 -3.89 4.61
N ALA A 194 -10.45 -5.04 5.26
CA ALA A 194 -11.65 -5.85 5.22
C ALA A 194 -12.51 -5.57 6.46
N ASP A 195 -13.80 -5.34 6.23
CA ASP A 195 -14.80 -5.01 7.24
C ASP A 195 -15.91 -6.07 7.29
N TYR A 196 -16.52 -6.19 8.47
CA TYR A 196 -17.80 -6.87 8.66
C TYR A 196 -18.81 -5.89 9.24
N ASN A 197 -19.96 -5.75 8.59
CA ASN A 197 -21.08 -4.96 9.07
C ASN A 197 -22.13 -5.86 9.72
N THR A 198 -22.57 -5.55 10.94
CA THR A 198 -23.64 -6.29 11.63
C THR A 198 -25.02 -6.10 11.01
N SER A 199 -25.19 -5.07 10.17
CA SER A 199 -26.35 -4.87 9.32
C SER A 199 -25.92 -4.93 7.86
N PRO A 200 -26.60 -5.72 6.99
CA PRO A 200 -26.17 -5.90 5.62
C PRO A 200 -26.42 -4.65 4.78
N THR A 201 -25.59 -4.46 3.76
CA THR A 201 -25.96 -3.60 2.62
C THR A 201 -26.65 -4.46 1.57
N VAL A 202 -27.85 -4.05 1.14
CA VAL A 202 -28.56 -4.74 0.05
C VAL A 202 -28.04 -4.21 -1.28
N ILE A 203 -27.44 -5.09 -2.08
CA ILE A 203 -26.93 -4.77 -3.42
C ILE A 203 -27.46 -5.80 -4.40
N ALA A 204 -28.11 -5.32 -5.47
CA ALA A 204 -28.75 -6.17 -6.48
C ALA A 204 -29.66 -7.26 -5.88
N GLY A 205 -30.38 -6.93 -4.80
CA GLY A 205 -31.32 -7.84 -4.14
C GLY A 205 -30.68 -8.89 -3.22
N ARG A 206 -29.36 -8.84 -2.99
CA ARG A 206 -28.64 -9.70 -2.03
C ARG A 206 -28.11 -8.90 -0.86
N GLU A 207 -28.07 -9.52 0.31
CA GLU A 207 -27.46 -8.97 1.52
C GLU A 207 -25.95 -9.21 1.54
N TRP A 208 -25.18 -8.16 1.82
CA TRP A 208 -23.72 -8.21 1.94
C TRP A 208 -23.28 -7.69 3.30
N TYR A 209 -22.54 -8.52 4.03
CA TYR A 209 -22.01 -8.20 5.37
C TYR A 209 -20.51 -7.87 5.31
N GLN A 210 -19.78 -8.50 4.37
CA GLN A 210 -18.34 -8.38 4.24
C GLN A 210 -17.95 -7.42 3.11
N PHE A 211 -17.02 -6.52 3.40
CA PHE A 211 -16.48 -5.56 2.44
C PHE A 211 -14.96 -5.58 2.49
N SER A 212 -14.30 -5.38 1.35
CA SER A 212 -12.84 -5.31 1.29
C SER A 212 -12.39 -4.45 0.12
N GLY A 213 -11.10 -4.46 -0.22
CA GLY A 213 -10.55 -3.74 -1.35
C GLY A 213 -9.80 -4.62 -2.35
N ARG A 214 -9.94 -4.27 -3.63
CA ARG A 214 -9.13 -4.77 -4.75
C ARG A 214 -8.75 -3.61 -5.66
N ILE A 215 -7.46 -3.36 -5.80
CA ILE A 215 -6.88 -2.24 -6.54
C ILE A 215 -5.94 -2.76 -7.63
N THR A 216 -5.88 -2.05 -8.76
CA THR A 216 -5.13 -2.50 -9.94
C THR A 216 -4.52 -1.34 -10.70
N THR A 217 -3.41 -1.58 -11.41
CA THR A 217 -2.84 -0.61 -12.35
C THR A 217 -3.50 -0.68 -13.74
N LYS A 218 -4.54 -1.50 -13.92
CA LYS A 218 -5.25 -1.66 -15.19
C LYS A 218 -5.76 -0.32 -15.75
N GLY A 219 -5.54 -0.13 -17.04
CA GLY A 219 -5.88 1.11 -17.77
C GLY A 219 -4.96 2.29 -17.46
N LYS A 220 -3.92 2.09 -16.63
CA LYS A 220 -2.95 3.11 -16.24
C LYS A 220 -1.53 2.70 -16.62
N ARG A 221 -1.08 1.55 -16.12
CA ARG A 221 0.29 1.05 -16.28
C ARG A 221 0.30 -0.47 -16.40
N SER A 222 1.19 -0.95 -17.26
CA SER A 222 1.45 -2.37 -17.48
C SER A 222 2.90 -2.54 -17.91
N TRP A 223 3.49 -3.68 -17.59
CA TRP A 223 4.87 -4.00 -17.92
C TRP A 223 4.96 -5.34 -18.63
N LYS A 224 5.95 -5.45 -19.51
CA LYS A 224 6.39 -6.72 -20.08
C LYS A 224 7.83 -6.94 -19.64
N TYR A 225 8.06 -8.04 -18.93
CA TYR A 225 9.32 -8.31 -18.25
C TYR A 225 9.71 -7.26 -17.22
N GLY A 226 10.57 -7.64 -16.30
CA GLY A 226 10.99 -6.76 -15.23
C GLY A 226 11.26 -7.51 -13.95
N ARG A 227 11.74 -6.76 -12.96
CA ARG A 227 11.54 -7.14 -11.56
C ARG A 227 10.28 -6.42 -11.08
N VAL A 228 9.41 -7.11 -10.37
CA VAL A 228 8.20 -6.53 -9.77
C VAL A 228 8.19 -6.96 -8.31
N GLU A 229 8.16 -6.01 -7.39
CA GLU A 229 8.17 -6.33 -5.97
C GLU A 229 7.28 -5.40 -5.15
N ALA A 230 6.81 -5.94 -4.02
CA ALA A 230 6.07 -5.20 -3.03
C ALA A 230 6.49 -5.66 -1.63
N ARG A 231 6.52 -4.71 -0.69
CA ARG A 231 6.79 -5.00 0.72
C ARG A 231 5.47 -4.98 1.49
N ILE A 232 5.04 -6.15 1.97
CA ILE A 232 3.66 -6.39 2.41
C ILE A 232 3.65 -7.03 3.81
N ALA A 233 2.75 -6.56 4.67
CA ALA A 233 2.32 -7.23 5.89
C ALA A 233 0.83 -7.60 5.77
N MET A 234 0.46 -8.81 6.17
CA MET A 234 -0.86 -9.40 5.91
C MET A 234 -1.60 -9.75 7.20
N PRO A 235 -2.94 -9.92 7.15
CA PRO A 235 -3.64 -10.54 8.26
C PRO A 235 -3.23 -12.02 8.39
N SER A 236 -3.33 -12.56 9.60
CA SER A 236 -3.23 -14.00 9.86
C SER A 236 -4.47 -14.41 10.62
N ALA A 237 -5.53 -14.73 9.88
CA ALA A 237 -6.85 -15.01 10.41
C ALA A 237 -7.58 -16.00 9.50
N ILE A 238 -8.41 -16.87 10.09
CA ILE A 238 -9.19 -17.83 9.32
C ILE A 238 -10.06 -17.11 8.29
N GLY A 239 -10.11 -17.64 7.07
CA GLY A 239 -10.90 -17.11 5.97
C GLY A 239 -10.30 -15.88 5.29
N THR A 240 -9.11 -15.39 5.64
CA THR A 240 -8.46 -14.31 4.86
C THR A 240 -7.70 -14.86 3.67
N TRP A 241 -7.75 -14.14 2.54
CA TRP A 241 -7.00 -14.43 1.33
C TRP A 241 -6.40 -13.15 0.71
N PRO A 242 -5.31 -12.60 1.28
CA PRO A 242 -4.57 -11.51 0.67
C PRO A 242 -3.75 -11.98 -0.54
N ALA A 243 -3.66 -11.14 -1.57
CA ALA A 243 -2.92 -11.44 -2.79
C ALA A 243 -2.21 -10.20 -3.37
N PHE A 244 -1.02 -10.45 -3.91
CA PHE A 244 -0.24 -9.58 -4.77
C PHE A 244 0.09 -10.35 -6.05
N TRP A 245 -0.48 -9.90 -7.15
CA TRP A 245 -0.49 -10.66 -8.39
C TRP A 245 -0.55 -9.73 -9.59
N MET A 246 -0.46 -10.32 -10.77
CA MET A 246 -0.50 -9.60 -12.02
C MET A 246 -1.40 -10.34 -13.01
N MET A 247 -2.09 -9.57 -13.84
CA MET A 247 -2.98 -10.11 -14.84
C MET A 247 -2.73 -9.47 -16.20
N GLY A 248 -2.88 -10.24 -17.28
CA GLY A 248 -2.63 -9.76 -18.63
C GLY A 248 -3.48 -8.55 -18.99
N THR A 249 -2.89 -7.58 -19.69
CA THR A 249 -3.61 -6.34 -20.09
C THR A 249 -4.77 -6.63 -21.04
N ALA A 250 -4.73 -7.76 -21.73
CA ALA A 250 -5.79 -8.22 -22.62
C ALA A 250 -7.00 -8.82 -21.90
N CYS A 251 -6.95 -9.06 -20.58
CA CYS A 251 -8.14 -9.50 -19.85
C CYS A 251 -9.25 -8.44 -19.95
N ASP A 252 -10.50 -8.86 -20.08
CA ASP A 252 -11.64 -7.98 -20.35
C ASP A 252 -12.49 -7.63 -19.12
N ASP A 253 -12.02 -7.92 -17.91
CA ASP A 253 -12.65 -7.48 -16.66
C ASP A 253 -12.80 -5.95 -16.60
N THR A 254 -13.81 -5.45 -15.90
CA THR A 254 -14.06 -4.01 -15.80
C THR A 254 -13.48 -3.41 -14.52
N VAL A 255 -13.11 -2.13 -14.56
CA VAL A 255 -12.57 -1.37 -13.42
C VAL A 255 -13.11 0.06 -13.39
N THR A 256 -13.02 0.72 -12.24
CA THR A 256 -13.41 2.12 -12.07
C THR A 256 -12.27 2.98 -11.53
N THR A 257 -12.28 4.27 -11.84
CA THR A 257 -11.41 5.27 -11.18
C THR A 257 -12.17 6.06 -10.10
N ASN A 258 -13.46 5.79 -9.89
CA ASN A 258 -14.26 6.47 -8.89
C ASN A 258 -14.03 5.85 -7.51
N TYR A 259 -13.40 6.60 -6.61
CA TYR A 259 -13.13 6.19 -5.23
C TYR A 259 -14.39 6.02 -4.36
N ASN A 260 -15.49 6.69 -4.71
CA ASN A 260 -16.78 6.53 -4.04
C ASN A 260 -17.79 6.02 -5.06
N ALA A 261 -17.50 4.86 -5.63
CA ALA A 261 -18.38 4.24 -6.62
C ALA A 261 -19.78 4.00 -6.01
N PRO A 262 -20.87 4.34 -6.73
CA PRO A 262 -22.22 4.08 -6.23
C PRO A 262 -22.48 2.57 -6.09
N LEU A 263 -23.37 2.15 -5.20
CA LEU A 263 -23.70 0.73 -5.00
C LEU A 263 -24.27 0.03 -6.25
N SER A 264 -24.80 0.81 -7.20
CA SER A 264 -25.24 0.31 -8.51
C SER A 264 -24.08 0.01 -9.47
N ARG A 265 -22.85 0.38 -9.12
CA ARG A 265 -21.64 0.03 -9.85
C ARG A 265 -21.06 -1.26 -9.26
N TYR A 266 -20.87 -2.23 -10.12
CA TYR A 266 -20.10 -3.45 -9.88
C TYR A 266 -19.42 -3.84 -11.18
N ASP A 267 -18.35 -4.60 -11.06
CA ASP A 267 -17.52 -4.99 -12.17
C ASP A 267 -17.81 -6.41 -12.65
N VAL A 268 -17.58 -6.62 -13.95
CA VAL A 268 -17.70 -7.90 -14.63
C VAL A 268 -16.36 -8.59 -14.57
N MET A 269 -16.37 -9.90 -14.26
CA MET A 269 -15.17 -10.73 -14.28
C MET A 269 -14.65 -10.91 -15.70
N ALA A 270 -13.35 -11.21 -15.85
CA ALA A 270 -12.79 -11.48 -17.16
C ALA A 270 -13.45 -12.72 -17.78
N SER A 271 -14.05 -12.57 -18.95
CA SER A 271 -14.65 -13.66 -19.72
C SER A 271 -13.62 -14.45 -20.53
N ASN A 272 -12.42 -13.89 -20.69
CA ASN A 272 -11.32 -14.45 -21.47
C ASN A 272 -10.13 -14.93 -20.62
N TRP A 273 -10.29 -15.00 -19.30
CA TRP A 273 -9.35 -15.72 -18.44
C TRP A 273 -9.48 -17.23 -18.70
N SER A 274 -8.39 -18.03 -18.73
CA SER A 274 -6.99 -17.70 -18.45
C SER A 274 -6.15 -17.33 -19.68
N SER A 275 -6.76 -17.14 -20.87
CA SER A 275 -6.07 -16.84 -22.13
C SER A 275 -5.37 -15.48 -22.17
N CYS A 276 -5.63 -14.62 -21.20
CA CYS A 276 -4.90 -13.38 -21.01
C CYS A 276 -3.70 -13.52 -20.04
N GLY A 277 -3.62 -14.60 -19.27
CA GLY A 277 -2.52 -14.94 -18.36
C GLY A 277 -2.60 -14.29 -16.98
N GLU A 278 -2.06 -15.01 -15.99
CA GLU A 278 -1.99 -14.61 -14.58
C GLU A 278 -0.65 -15.00 -13.95
N ILE A 279 -0.07 -14.09 -13.17
CA ILE A 279 1.17 -14.31 -12.40
C ILE A 279 0.89 -13.96 -10.94
N ASP A 280 0.80 -14.97 -10.08
CA ASP A 280 0.61 -14.77 -8.64
C ASP A 280 1.98 -14.64 -7.96
N ILE A 281 2.32 -13.41 -7.56
CA ILE A 281 3.62 -13.12 -6.93
C ILE A 281 3.59 -13.60 -5.48
N MET A 282 2.47 -13.38 -4.81
CA MET A 282 2.22 -13.84 -3.45
C MET A 282 0.72 -13.96 -3.23
N GLU A 283 0.28 -15.14 -2.83
CA GLU A 283 -0.99 -15.35 -2.16
C GLU A 283 -0.76 -15.92 -0.77
N HIS A 284 -1.67 -15.65 0.14
CA HIS A 284 -1.70 -16.27 1.46
C HIS A 284 -3.13 -16.64 1.82
N ARG A 285 -3.30 -17.62 2.69
CA ARG A 285 -4.63 -18.01 3.17
C ARG A 285 -4.62 -18.29 4.66
N ASN A 286 -5.78 -18.04 5.27
CA ASN A 286 -6.05 -18.38 6.66
C ASN A 286 -4.94 -17.81 7.58
N SER A 287 -4.38 -18.68 8.43
CA SER A 287 -3.29 -18.36 9.35
C SER A 287 -2.03 -19.16 9.03
N GLU A 288 -1.81 -19.51 7.75
CA GLU A 288 -0.66 -20.33 7.35
C GLU A 288 0.67 -19.55 7.46
N ASN A 289 1.78 -20.26 7.62
CA ASN A 289 3.13 -19.66 7.61
C ASN A 289 3.83 -19.78 6.24
N VAL A 290 3.09 -20.23 5.23
CA VAL A 290 3.54 -20.32 3.84
C VAL A 290 2.78 -19.33 2.98
N THR A 291 3.41 -18.88 1.90
CA THR A 291 2.76 -18.13 0.82
C THR A 291 2.82 -18.95 -0.46
N PHE A 292 1.88 -18.72 -1.35
CA PHE A 292 1.70 -19.46 -2.58
C PHE A 292 2.08 -18.58 -3.77
N GLN A 293 2.62 -19.22 -4.80
CA GLN A 293 3.00 -18.61 -6.07
C GLN A 293 2.45 -19.50 -7.17
N ASN A 294 1.90 -18.91 -8.21
CA ASN A 294 1.33 -19.67 -9.31
C ASN A 294 1.41 -18.89 -10.63
N LEU A 295 1.23 -19.62 -11.71
CA LEU A 295 0.98 -19.10 -13.05
C LEU A 295 -0.28 -19.75 -13.57
N PHE A 296 -1.17 -18.98 -14.20
CA PHE A 296 -2.29 -19.54 -14.96
C PHE A 296 -2.22 -19.12 -16.42
N TRP A 297 -2.42 -20.08 -17.31
CA TRP A 297 -2.52 -19.84 -18.75
C TRP A 297 -3.47 -20.84 -19.42
N ASP A 298 -3.75 -20.57 -20.69
CA ASP A 298 -4.67 -21.37 -21.48
C ASP A 298 -4.02 -22.68 -21.96
N SER A 299 -4.71 -23.81 -21.81
CA SER A 299 -4.20 -25.11 -22.30
C SER A 299 -4.17 -25.23 -23.82
N ARG A 300 -4.82 -24.30 -24.53
CA ARG A 300 -5.04 -24.28 -25.97
C ARG A 300 -5.81 -25.47 -26.51
N THR A 301 -6.65 -26.06 -25.65
CA THR A 301 -7.48 -27.21 -25.98
C THR A 301 -8.96 -26.87 -25.79
N GLY A 302 -9.57 -26.11 -26.73
CA GLY A 302 -11.05 -25.96 -26.80
C GLY A 302 -11.59 -24.85 -27.71
N VAL A 303 -12.88 -24.47 -27.51
CA VAL A 303 -13.60 -23.33 -28.14
C VAL A 303 -14.01 -22.19 -27.18
N PHE A 304 -13.60 -20.94 -27.48
CA PHE A 304 -13.91 -19.68 -26.76
C PHE A 304 -15.40 -19.27 -26.87
N PRO A 305 -16.03 -18.58 -25.88
CA PRO A 305 -15.60 -18.28 -24.52
C PRO A 305 -15.87 -19.44 -23.54
N TRP A 306 -14.98 -19.61 -22.57
CA TRP A 306 -14.59 -20.90 -21.99
C TRP A 306 -15.51 -21.45 -20.89
N ALA A 307 -16.74 -21.82 -21.25
CA ALA A 307 -17.63 -22.52 -20.32
C ALA A 307 -17.07 -23.89 -19.84
N ASP A 308 -16.08 -24.47 -20.52
CA ASP A 308 -15.54 -25.83 -20.24
C ASP A 308 -14.00 -25.95 -20.44
N GLY A 309 -13.25 -24.85 -20.47
CA GLY A 309 -11.83 -24.84 -20.87
C GLY A 309 -10.86 -25.28 -19.76
N LEU A 310 -10.02 -26.28 -20.03
CA LEU A 310 -8.91 -26.66 -19.16
C LEU A 310 -7.89 -25.49 -19.10
N ASN A 311 -7.66 -24.94 -17.91
CA ASN A 311 -6.52 -24.08 -17.64
C ASN A 311 -5.31 -24.93 -17.23
N ASN A 312 -4.12 -24.44 -17.55
CA ASN A 312 -2.90 -24.97 -16.98
C ASN A 312 -2.44 -24.09 -15.82
N GLU A 313 -1.75 -24.70 -14.87
CA GLU A 313 -1.13 -24.01 -13.75
C GLU A 313 0.24 -24.60 -13.37
N GLN A 314 1.06 -23.81 -12.68
CA GLN A 314 2.34 -24.22 -12.12
C GLN A 314 2.47 -23.70 -10.67
N PRO A 315 1.77 -24.31 -9.71
CA PRO A 315 1.73 -23.82 -8.34
C PRO A 315 2.99 -24.21 -7.57
N ASN A 316 3.32 -23.39 -6.57
CA ASN A 316 4.27 -23.73 -5.52
C ASN A 316 3.91 -22.98 -4.23
N ASN A 317 4.52 -23.41 -3.12
CA ASN A 317 4.47 -22.66 -1.87
C ASN A 317 5.85 -22.55 -1.24
N ALA A 318 6.01 -21.53 -0.42
CA ALA A 318 7.24 -21.25 0.29
C ALA A 318 6.95 -20.66 1.67
N ASN A 319 7.76 -21.07 2.66
CA ASN A 319 7.66 -20.54 4.02
C ASN A 319 8.03 -19.05 4.03
N ALA A 320 7.11 -18.20 4.50
CA ALA A 320 7.31 -16.78 4.70
C ALA A 320 7.49 -16.40 6.18
N GLY A 321 7.33 -17.36 7.10
CA GLY A 321 7.40 -17.11 8.53
C GLY A 321 6.17 -16.36 9.04
N ASN A 322 6.40 -15.27 9.78
CA ASN A 322 5.32 -14.47 10.35
C ASN A 322 4.81 -13.42 9.36
N VAL A 323 3.79 -13.80 8.58
CA VAL A 323 3.16 -12.94 7.55
C VAL A 323 2.57 -11.62 8.06
N THR A 324 2.38 -11.47 9.38
CA THR A 324 1.95 -10.20 9.99
C THR A 324 3.06 -9.15 10.06
N GLN A 325 4.31 -9.56 9.83
CA GLN A 325 5.44 -8.66 9.63
C GLN A 325 5.59 -8.34 8.15
N PHE A 326 6.26 -7.23 7.85
CA PHE A 326 6.55 -6.87 6.47
C PHE A 326 7.60 -7.79 5.86
N HIS A 327 7.23 -8.47 4.78
CA HIS A 327 8.11 -9.26 3.93
C HIS A 327 8.20 -8.66 2.53
N LEU A 328 9.32 -8.88 1.85
CA LEU A 328 9.54 -8.46 0.47
C LEU A 328 9.19 -9.60 -0.49
N TYR A 329 8.11 -9.46 -1.25
CA TYR A 329 7.69 -10.42 -2.27
C TYR A 329 8.08 -9.91 -3.64
N THR A 330 8.79 -10.72 -4.41
CA THR A 330 9.38 -10.29 -5.69
C THR A 330 9.25 -11.36 -6.76
N ILE A 331 8.98 -10.94 -7.99
CA ILE A 331 9.35 -11.72 -9.18
C ILE A 331 10.48 -11.05 -9.97
N GLU A 332 11.35 -11.85 -10.55
CA GLU A 332 12.14 -11.49 -11.73
C GLU A 332 11.58 -12.23 -12.93
N TRP A 333 10.96 -11.49 -13.84
CA TRP A 333 10.32 -11.98 -15.05
C TRP A 333 11.18 -11.64 -16.27
N GLU A 334 11.76 -12.67 -16.86
CA GLU A 334 12.66 -12.62 -18.01
C GLU A 334 12.01 -13.32 -19.21
N PRO A 335 12.54 -13.15 -20.44
CA PRO A 335 11.95 -13.78 -21.63
C PRO A 335 11.92 -15.31 -21.63
N THR A 336 12.63 -15.99 -20.73
CA THR A 336 12.70 -17.46 -20.68
C THR A 336 12.18 -18.04 -19.38
N GLN A 337 12.08 -17.26 -18.31
CA GLN A 337 11.66 -17.76 -17.01
C GLN A 337 11.09 -16.66 -16.13
N ILE A 338 10.33 -17.08 -15.13
CA ILE A 338 9.93 -16.24 -13.99
C ILE A 338 10.51 -16.87 -12.73
N ARG A 339 11.10 -16.04 -11.86
CA ARG A 339 11.68 -16.45 -10.59
C ARG A 339 11.03 -15.66 -9.45
N TRP A 340 10.55 -16.34 -8.42
CA TRP A 340 9.94 -15.71 -7.25
C TRP A 340 10.91 -15.71 -6.08
N TYR A 341 10.84 -14.68 -5.26
CA TYR A 341 11.67 -14.50 -4.08
C TYR A 341 10.83 -13.99 -2.92
N ILE A 342 11.22 -14.41 -1.72
CA ILE A 342 10.74 -13.88 -0.45
C ILE A 342 11.97 -13.35 0.29
N ASP A 343 11.92 -12.09 0.72
CA ASP A 343 13.00 -11.39 1.41
C ASP A 343 14.33 -11.45 0.66
N ARG A 344 14.31 -11.16 -0.65
CA ARG A 344 15.49 -11.29 -1.54
C ARG A 344 16.74 -10.56 -1.08
N THR A 345 16.60 -9.56 -0.20
CA THR A 345 17.71 -8.81 0.40
C THR A 345 18.50 -9.64 1.42
N SER A 346 17.85 -10.56 2.15
CA SER A 346 18.49 -11.48 3.09
C SER A 346 18.59 -12.90 2.55
N ASN A 347 17.70 -13.30 1.63
CA ASN A 347 17.70 -14.59 0.95
C ASN A 347 17.66 -14.40 -0.58
N PRO A 348 18.81 -14.31 -1.25
CA PRO A 348 18.87 -14.05 -2.70
C PRO A 348 18.48 -15.26 -3.57
N ASN A 349 18.09 -16.40 -2.98
CA ASN A 349 17.72 -17.60 -3.73
C ASN A 349 16.22 -17.56 -4.09
N PRO A 350 15.85 -17.92 -5.33
CA PRO A 350 14.44 -18.00 -5.69
C PRO A 350 13.76 -19.16 -4.96
N VAL A 351 12.53 -18.92 -4.51
CA VAL A 351 11.67 -19.93 -3.87
C VAL A 351 10.84 -20.71 -4.90
N HIS A 352 10.66 -20.15 -6.10
CA HIS A 352 9.99 -20.79 -7.23
C HIS A 352 10.64 -20.32 -8.54
N VAL A 353 10.73 -21.21 -9.52
CA VAL A 353 11.28 -20.92 -10.86
C VAL A 353 10.46 -21.67 -11.89
N VAL A 354 9.92 -20.96 -12.89
CA VAL A 354 9.18 -21.56 -14.00
C VAL A 354 9.83 -21.18 -15.32
N ASP A 355 10.12 -22.19 -16.15
CA ASP A 355 10.49 -22.02 -17.56
C ASP A 355 9.25 -21.67 -18.38
N ILE A 356 9.27 -20.51 -19.03
CA ILE A 356 8.16 -20.01 -19.87
C ILE A 356 8.49 -20.08 -21.37
N THR A 357 9.54 -20.79 -21.77
CA THR A 357 9.86 -21.04 -23.19
C THR A 357 8.90 -21.99 -23.94
N PRO A 358 8.11 -22.88 -23.29
CA PRO A 358 7.13 -23.68 -24.01
C PRO A 358 6.16 -22.84 -24.84
N GLY A 359 5.94 -23.24 -26.10
CA GLY A 359 5.14 -22.46 -27.06
C GLY A 359 3.66 -22.27 -26.70
N ASN A 360 3.16 -22.99 -25.69
CA ASN A 360 1.82 -22.83 -25.15
C ASN A 360 1.71 -21.77 -24.03
N MET A 361 2.79 -21.07 -23.69
CA MET A 361 2.86 -20.09 -22.57
C MET A 361 3.03 -18.64 -23.06
N GLU A 362 2.52 -18.32 -24.25
CA GLU A 362 2.68 -17.00 -24.90
C GLU A 362 2.15 -15.82 -24.08
N GLU A 363 1.21 -16.09 -23.16
CA GLU A 363 0.60 -15.13 -22.26
C GLU A 363 1.69 -14.37 -21.50
N PHE A 364 2.68 -15.08 -20.95
CA PHE A 364 3.81 -14.52 -20.21
C PHE A 364 4.86 -13.80 -21.07
N HIS A 365 4.57 -13.61 -22.36
CA HIS A 365 5.31 -12.73 -23.26
C HIS A 365 4.50 -11.49 -23.69
N LYS A 366 3.37 -11.22 -23.03
CA LYS A 366 2.51 -10.03 -23.23
C LYS A 366 2.60 -9.09 -22.01
N PRO A 367 2.11 -7.84 -22.07
CA PRO A 367 2.13 -6.92 -20.92
C PRO A 367 1.09 -7.25 -19.84
N PHE A 368 1.49 -7.13 -18.57
CA PHE A 368 0.65 -7.38 -17.39
C PHE A 368 0.51 -6.13 -16.53
N HIS A 369 -0.63 -5.99 -15.87
CA HIS A 369 -0.90 -4.97 -14.86
C HIS A 369 -0.90 -5.59 -13.46
N ILE A 370 -0.59 -4.81 -12.43
CA ILE A 370 -0.50 -5.28 -11.03
C ILE A 370 -1.87 -5.22 -10.37
N ILE A 371 -2.15 -6.18 -9.50
CA ILE A 371 -3.34 -6.25 -8.64
C ILE A 371 -2.93 -6.53 -7.19
N LEU A 372 -3.60 -5.85 -6.25
CA LEU A 372 -3.52 -6.11 -4.82
C LEU A 372 -4.95 -6.22 -4.27
N ASN A 373 -5.23 -7.25 -3.47
CA ASN A 373 -6.52 -7.40 -2.80
C ASN A 373 -6.42 -8.18 -1.49
N LEU A 374 -7.49 -8.09 -0.71
CA LEU A 374 -7.76 -8.93 0.45
C LEU A 374 -9.12 -9.60 0.27
N ALA A 375 -9.14 -10.79 -0.30
CA ALA A 375 -10.35 -11.61 -0.41
C ALA A 375 -10.73 -12.23 0.93
N LEU A 376 -12.00 -12.64 1.05
CA LEU A 376 -12.54 -13.33 2.22
C LEU A 376 -13.24 -14.62 1.80
N SER A 377 -12.90 -15.72 2.48
CA SER A 377 -13.36 -17.07 2.22
C SER A 377 -13.06 -17.53 0.79
N GLY A 378 -13.89 -18.40 0.23
CA GLY A 378 -13.75 -18.93 -1.12
C GLY A 378 -12.89 -20.20 -1.21
N LEU A 379 -12.81 -20.74 -2.42
CA LEU A 379 -12.22 -22.05 -2.72
C LEU A 379 -10.82 -22.22 -2.14
N PHE A 380 -9.95 -21.21 -2.29
CA PHE A 380 -8.55 -21.30 -1.88
C PHE A 380 -8.38 -21.42 -0.35
N THR A 381 -9.25 -20.76 0.42
CA THR A 381 -9.28 -20.86 1.88
C THR A 381 -9.94 -22.14 2.38
N GLY A 382 -10.55 -22.93 1.48
CA GLY A 382 -11.39 -24.08 1.81
C GLY A 382 -12.81 -23.70 2.23
N TYR A 383 -13.32 -22.55 1.74
CA TYR A 383 -14.59 -21.94 2.19
C TYR A 383 -14.63 -21.70 3.70
N ALA A 384 -13.47 -21.42 4.30
CA ALA A 384 -13.39 -21.15 5.73
C ALA A 384 -14.16 -19.86 6.04
N GLU A 385 -15.00 -19.90 7.07
CA GLU A 385 -15.78 -18.75 7.53
C GLU A 385 -14.89 -17.85 8.41
N PRO A 386 -14.69 -16.57 8.04
CA PRO A 386 -13.97 -15.63 8.89
C PRO A 386 -14.65 -15.42 10.25
N ASN A 387 -13.88 -15.43 11.33
CA ASN A 387 -14.39 -15.10 12.65
C ASN A 387 -14.70 -13.59 12.72
N ILE A 388 -15.97 -13.25 12.95
CA ILE A 388 -16.46 -11.87 13.06
C ILE A 388 -15.66 -11.00 14.05
N ASN A 389 -15.14 -11.60 15.12
CA ASN A 389 -14.41 -10.86 16.16
C ASN A 389 -13.00 -10.44 15.72
N ASP A 390 -12.49 -10.97 14.61
CA ASP A 390 -11.18 -10.61 14.08
C ASP A 390 -11.23 -9.35 13.19
N PHE A 391 -12.43 -8.90 12.80
CA PHE A 391 -12.61 -7.70 11.99
C PHE A 391 -12.47 -6.40 12.81
N PRO A 392 -11.93 -5.31 12.22
CA PRO A 392 -11.44 -5.21 10.84
C PRO A 392 -10.07 -5.89 10.64
N LEU A 393 -9.87 -6.45 9.45
CA LEU A 393 -8.64 -7.12 9.02
C LEU A 393 -7.90 -6.23 8.02
N PHE A 394 -6.57 -6.27 8.02
CA PHE A 394 -5.76 -5.32 7.26
C PHE A 394 -4.60 -5.99 6.52
N MET A 395 -4.46 -5.63 5.24
CA MET A 395 -3.24 -5.84 4.46
C MET A 395 -2.56 -4.47 4.27
N TYR A 396 -1.29 -4.39 4.65
CA TYR A 396 -0.46 -3.19 4.53
C TYR A 396 0.58 -3.38 3.43
N VAL A 397 0.73 -2.41 2.55
CA VAL A 397 1.77 -2.39 1.52
C VAL A 397 2.59 -1.11 1.66
N ASP A 398 3.87 -1.27 1.97
CA ASP A 398 4.82 -0.17 2.17
C ASP A 398 5.17 0.49 0.82
N TYR A 399 5.47 -0.32 -0.19
CA TYR A 399 5.62 0.14 -1.56
C TYR A 399 5.33 -0.96 -2.57
N VAL A 400 5.08 -0.54 -3.80
CA VAL A 400 5.18 -1.39 -4.99
C VAL A 400 6.19 -0.74 -5.94
N ARG A 401 7.08 -1.54 -6.50
CA ARG A 401 8.16 -1.04 -7.36
C ARG A 401 8.43 -2.00 -8.51
N VAL A 402 8.79 -1.42 -9.66
CA VAL A 402 9.08 -2.15 -10.89
C VAL A 402 10.43 -1.70 -11.45
N TRP A 403 11.24 -2.67 -11.86
CA TRP A 403 12.51 -2.44 -12.54
C TRP A 403 12.51 -3.06 -13.93
N GLN A 404 13.26 -2.47 -14.85
CA GLN A 404 13.57 -3.05 -16.14
C GLN A 404 15.08 -2.96 -16.42
N ARG A 405 15.55 -3.77 -17.38
CA ARG A 405 16.94 -3.83 -17.83
C ARG A 405 16.99 -3.75 -19.34
#